data_AF-A0A4Q3NKA0-F1
#
_entry.id   AF-A0A4Q3NKA0-F1
#
_cell.length_a   1.000
_cell.length_b   1.000
_cell.length_c   1.000
_cell.angle_alpha   90.00
_cell.angle_beta   90.00
_cell.angle_gamma   90.00
#
_symmetry.space_group_name_H-M   'P 1'
#
loop_
_entity.id
_entity.type
_entity.pdbx_description
1 polymer ?
#
loop_
_entity_poly.entity_id
_entity_poly.type
_entity_poly.pdbx_seq_one_letter_code
_entity_poly.pdbx_strand_id
1 'polypeptide(L)'
;MVVFSSVVSFMLTRGFEAYEDKWFRILLLFAGGMLVTGSANAINQVVEKDTDAMMKRTGTRPIASGRMSANEGWAFAIVTGMLGVFLLGHY
;
A
#
# COMPACT_ATOMS: atom_id res chain seq x y z
N MET A 1 7.95 -1.19 -5.82
CA MET A 1 8.53 -2.53 -6.06
C MET A 1 7.55 -3.65 -5.76
N VAL A 2 6.96 -3.74 -4.56
CA VAL A 2 6.01 -4.82 -4.19
C VAL A 2 4.88 -5.01 -5.19
N VAL A 3 4.10 -3.96 -5.49
CA VAL A 3 2.96 -4.05 -6.43
C VAL A 3 3.39 -4.54 -7.81
N PHE A 4 4.47 -4.00 -8.35
CA PHE A 4 5.00 -4.40 -9.64
C PHE A 4 5.41 -5.88 -9.64
N SER A 5 6.18 -6.32 -8.64
CA SER A 5 6.57 -7.73 -8.52
C SER A 5 5.36 -8.65 -8.41
N SER A 6 4.34 -8.28 -7.64
CA SER A 6 3.11 -9.08 -7.50
C SER A 6 2.35 -9.21 -8.81
N VAL A 7 2.22 -8.13 -9.59
CA VAL A 7 1.56 -8.16 -10.91
C VAL A 7 2.34 -9.04 -11.88
N VAL A 8 3.67 -8.88 -11.95
CA VAL A 8 4.50 -9.73 -12.82
C VAL A 8 4.41 -11.20 -12.42
N SER A 9 4.46 -11.51 -11.13
CA SER A 9 4.28 -12.88 -10.63
C SER A 9 2.91 -13.45 -10.99
N PHE A 10 1.84 -12.66 -10.91
CA PHE A 10 0.50 -13.09 -11.33
C PHE A 10 0.45 -13.43 -12.83
N MET A 11 1.05 -12.58 -13.68
CA MET A 11 1.11 -12.81 -15.13
C MET A 11 1.90 -14.06 -15.51
N LEU A 12 2.90 -14.44 -14.70
CA LEU A 12 3.70 -15.64 -14.92
C LEU A 12 3.06 -16.93 -14.36
N THR A 13 1.92 -16.82 -13.68
CA THR A 13 1.25 -17.98 -13.09
C THR A 13 0.72 -18.91 -14.17
N ARG A 14 0.95 -20.22 -14.01
CA ARG A 14 0.43 -21.23 -14.93
C ARG A 14 -1.10 -21.18 -14.95
N GLY A 15 -1.67 -20.94 -16.13
CA GLY A 15 -3.11 -20.75 -16.30
C GLY A 15 -3.55 -19.29 -16.36
N PHE A 16 -2.63 -18.32 -16.31
CA PHE A 16 -2.94 -16.89 -16.53
C PHE A 16 -3.78 -16.66 -17.81
N GLU A 17 -3.42 -17.32 -18.91
CA GLU A 17 -4.13 -17.19 -20.18
C GLU A 17 -5.56 -17.76 -20.17
N ALA A 18 -5.88 -18.62 -19.22
CA ALA A 18 -7.22 -19.23 -19.09
C ALA A 18 -8.22 -18.34 -18.34
N TYR A 19 -7.77 -17.25 -17.70
CA TYR A 19 -8.66 -16.29 -17.07
C TYR A 19 -9.29 -15.37 -18.13
N GLU A 20 -10.61 -15.45 -18.28
CA GLU A 20 -11.37 -14.57 -19.18
C GLU A 20 -11.26 -13.08 -18.75
N ASP A 21 -11.18 -12.83 -17.44
CA ASP A 21 -11.12 -11.52 -16.80
C ASP A 21 -9.71 -11.08 -16.39
N LYS A 22 -8.66 -11.67 -16.99
CA LYS A 22 -7.25 -11.48 -16.56
C LYS A 22 -6.81 -10.02 -16.42
N TRP A 23 -7.23 -9.14 -17.32
CA TRP A 23 -6.88 -7.70 -17.26
C TRP A 23 -7.57 -6.99 -16.10
N PHE A 24 -8.81 -7.37 -15.79
CA PHE A 24 -9.54 -6.84 -14.66
C PHE A 24 -8.90 -7.30 -13.34
N ARG A 25 -8.49 -8.57 -13.25
CA ARG A 25 -7.73 -9.09 -12.10
C ARG A 25 -6.39 -8.39 -11.91
N ILE A 26 -5.67 -8.09 -13.00
CA ILE A 26 -4.44 -7.28 -12.92
C ILE A 26 -4.73 -5.89 -12.36
N LEU A 27 -5.79 -5.23 -12.82
CA LEU A 27 -6.17 -3.91 -12.34
C LEU A 27 -6.53 -3.93 -10.85
N LEU A 28 -7.31 -4.93 -10.42
CA LEU A 28 -7.65 -5.14 -9.00
C LEU A 28 -6.40 -5.40 -8.15
N LEU A 29 -5.51 -6.28 -8.61
CA LEU A 29 -4.26 -6.59 -7.92
C LEU A 29 -3.37 -5.34 -7.79
N PHE A 30 -3.29 -4.54 -8.85
CA PHE A 30 -2.54 -3.30 -8.85
C PHE A 30 -3.13 -2.28 -7.88
N ALA A 31 -4.45 -2.02 -7.98
CA ALA A 31 -5.14 -1.04 -7.14
C ALA A 31 -5.14 -1.46 -5.65
N GLY A 32 -5.53 -2.71 -5.36
CA GLY A 32 -5.53 -3.27 -4.02
C GLY A 32 -4.12 -3.32 -3.43
N GLY A 33 -3.12 -3.75 -4.23
CA GLY A 33 -1.71 -3.77 -3.82
C GLY A 33 -1.17 -2.38 -3.48
N MET A 34 -1.52 -1.35 -4.27
CA MET A 34 -1.17 0.04 -3.98
C MET A 34 -1.77 0.52 -2.66
N LEU A 35 -3.04 0.21 -2.42
CA LEU A 35 -3.75 0.59 -1.20
C LEU A 35 -3.15 -0.07 0.06
N VAL A 36 -2.91 -1.39 0.02
CA VAL A 36 -2.31 -2.14 1.13
C VAL A 36 -0.87 -1.65 1.39
N THR A 37 -0.08 -1.43 0.34
CA THR A 37 1.29 -0.92 0.49
C THR A 37 1.31 0.50 1.04
N GLY A 38 0.39 1.36 0.57
CA GLY A 38 0.20 2.72 1.07
C GLY A 38 -0.15 2.73 2.55
N SER A 39 -1.07 1.84 2.96
CA SER A 39 -1.44 1.64 4.37
C SER A 39 -0.23 1.28 5.22
N ALA A 40 0.52 0.23 4.84
CA ALA A 40 1.70 -0.21 5.58
C ALA A 40 2.76 0.92 5.71
N ASN A 41 2.99 1.69 4.65
CA ASN A 41 3.90 2.83 4.68
C ASN A 41 3.41 3.95 5.61
N ALA A 42 2.11 4.22 5.65
CA ALA A 42 1.54 5.20 6.57
C ALA A 42 1.66 4.75 8.02
N ILE A 43 1.38 3.47 8.30
CA ILE A 43 1.59 2.88 9.64
C ILE A 43 3.04 3.09 10.10
N ASN A 44 4.02 2.77 9.24
CA ASN A 44 5.43 2.99 9.56
C ASN A 44 5.72 4.45 9.92
N GLN A 45 5.22 5.41 9.14
CA GLN A 45 5.44 6.84 9.44
C GLN A 45 4.79 7.31 10.74
N VAL A 46 3.62 6.77 11.09
CA VAL A 46 2.94 7.16 12.32
C VAL A 46 3.64 6.55 13.54
N VAL A 47 3.99 5.27 13.47
CA VAL A 47 4.64 4.53 14.57
C VAL A 47 6.06 5.05 14.80
N GLU A 48 6.81 5.34 13.74
CA GLU A 48 8.21 5.78 13.81
C GLU A 48 8.37 7.29 13.95
N LYS A 49 7.28 8.07 14.10
CA LYS A 49 7.28 9.54 14.04
C LYS A 49 8.46 10.20 14.76
N ASP A 50 8.66 9.86 16.03
CA ASP A 50 9.66 10.52 16.88
C ASP A 50 11.09 10.14 16.47
N THR A 51 11.30 8.89 16.05
CA THR A 51 12.61 8.42 15.59
C THR A 51 12.93 9.00 14.22
N ASP A 52 11.95 9.02 13.31
CA ASP A 52 12.09 9.63 12.00
C ASP A 52 12.46 11.11 12.09
N ALA A 53 11.87 11.85 13.04
CA ALA A 53 12.18 13.27 13.26
C ALA A 53 13.66 13.53 13.60
N MET A 54 14.34 12.55 14.20
CA MET A 54 15.76 12.63 14.57
C MET A 54 16.71 12.22 13.42
N MET A 55 16.20 11.68 12.32
CA MET A 55 17.01 11.15 11.22
C MET A 55 17.14 12.11 10.04
N LYS A 56 18.36 12.29 9.54
CA LYS A 56 18.63 13.13 8.34
C LYS A 56 17.86 12.68 7.09
N ARG A 57 17.64 11.37 6.93
CA ARG A 57 16.97 10.80 5.74
C ARG A 57 15.44 10.85 5.83
N THR A 58 14.86 10.67 7.02
CA THR A 58 13.41 10.46 7.20
C THR A 58 12.72 11.58 7.97
N GLY A 59 13.45 12.54 8.54
CA GLY A 59 12.87 13.69 9.24
C GLY A 59 12.05 14.62 8.35
N THR A 60 12.19 14.53 7.03
CA THR A 60 11.35 15.24 6.06
C THR A 60 10.07 14.50 5.70
N ARG A 61 9.80 13.31 6.27
CA ARG A 61 8.52 12.60 6.08
C ARG A 61 7.36 13.43 6.61
N PRO A 62 6.17 13.39 5.99
CA PRO A 62 5.02 14.22 6.36
C PRO A 62 4.67 14.23 7.87
N ILE A 63 4.62 13.07 8.51
CA ILE A 63 4.22 12.96 9.93
C ILE A 63 5.36 13.36 10.87
N ALA A 64 6.59 12.95 10.56
CA ALA A 64 7.79 13.30 11.33
C ALA A 64 8.09 14.81 11.30
N SER A 65 7.88 15.46 10.15
CA SER A 65 8.07 16.91 9.97
C SER A 65 6.89 17.75 10.47
N GLY A 66 5.82 17.14 10.97
CA GLY A 66 4.63 17.83 11.47
C GLY A 66 3.72 18.45 10.40
N ARG A 67 3.97 18.20 9.10
CA ARG A 67 3.09 18.65 8.00
C ARG A 67 1.76 17.89 7.96
N MET A 68 1.69 16.74 8.62
CA MET A 68 0.49 15.93 8.79
C MET A 68 0.48 15.38 10.21
N SER A 69 -0.67 15.37 10.86
CA SER A 69 -0.84 14.81 12.19
C SER A 69 -0.76 13.28 12.16
N ALA A 70 -0.40 12.68 13.30
CA ALA A 70 -0.41 11.23 13.46
C ALA A 70 -1.82 10.63 13.25
N ASN A 71 -2.87 11.37 13.63
CA ASN A 71 -4.26 10.94 13.48
C ASN A 71 -4.68 10.88 12.00
N GLU A 72 -4.28 11.86 11.18
CA GLU A 72 -4.50 11.81 9.73
C GLU A 72 -3.75 10.63 9.09
N GLY A 73 -2.53 10.36 9.56
CA GLY A 73 -1.77 9.18 9.16
C GLY A 73 -2.48 7.86 9.48
N TRP A 74 -3.02 7.72 10.69
CA TRP A 74 -3.81 6.55 11.08
C TRP A 74 -5.10 6.42 10.27
N ALA A 75 -5.81 7.53 10.05
CA ALA A 75 -7.02 7.53 9.24
C ALA A 75 -6.73 7.06 7.81
N PHE A 76 -5.67 7.58 7.19
CA PHE A 76 -5.22 7.13 5.86
C PHE A 76 -4.86 5.64 5.87
N ALA A 77 -4.09 5.19 6.87
CA ALA A 77 -3.69 3.79 7.00
C ALA A 77 -4.89 2.85 7.10
N ILE A 78 -5.86 3.16 7.95
CA ILE A 78 -7.05 2.34 8.18
C ILE A 78 -7.92 2.29 6.91
N VAL A 79 -8.22 3.46 6.31
CA VAL A 79 -9.07 3.53 5.11
C VAL A 79 -8.44 2.78 3.94
N THR A 80 -7.16 3.04 3.64
CA THR A 80 -6.48 2.38 2.52
C THR A 80 -6.26 0.88 2.79
N GLY A 81 -5.98 0.50 4.03
CA GLY A 81 -5.83 -0.90 4.42
C GLY A 81 -7.13 -1.69 4.24
N MET A 82 -8.25 -1.18 4.77
CA MET A 82 -9.55 -1.83 4.63
C MET A 82 -9.99 -1.93 3.17
N LEU A 83 -9.88 -0.85 2.40
CA LEU A 83 -10.25 -0.85 0.97
C LEU A 83 -9.37 -1.80 0.16
N GLY A 84 -8.06 -1.81 0.42
CA GLY A 84 -7.12 -2.68 -0.27
C GLY A 84 -7.37 -4.16 0.02
N VAL A 85 -7.56 -4.52 1.29
CA VAL A 85 -7.90 -5.89 1.69
C VAL A 85 -9.26 -6.31 1.14
N PHE A 86 -10.25 -5.43 1.18
CA PHE A 86 -11.58 -5.71 0.61
C PHE A 86 -11.50 -5.98 -0.89
N LEU A 87 -10.79 -5.13 -1.65
CA LEU A 87 -10.63 -5.32 -3.10
C LEU A 87 -9.95 -6.64 -3.46
N LEU A 88 -8.91 -7.03 -2.71
CA LEU A 88 -8.17 -8.28 -2.98
C LEU A 88 -8.84 -9.53 -2.42
N GLY A 89 -9.65 -9.39 -1.38
CA GLY A 89 -10.31 -10.52 -0.71
C GLY A 89 -11.68 -10.85 -1.28
N HIS A 90 -12.37 -9.88 -1.88
CA HIS A 90 -13.73 -10.06 -2.37
C HIS A 90 -13.81 -10.39 -3.87
N TYR A 91 -12.88 -9.89 -4.69
CA TYR A 91 -12.87 -10.04 -6.16
C TYR A 91 -11.69 -10.91 -6.63
#